data_AF-A0A139DD57-F1
#
_entry.id   AF-A0A139DD57-F1
#
_cell.length_a   1.000
_cell.length_b   1.000
_cell.length_c   1.000
_cell.angle_alpha   90.00
_cell.angle_beta   90.00
_cell.angle_gamma   90.00
#
_symmetry.space_group_name_H-M   'P 1'
#
loop_
_entity.id
_entity.type
_entity.pdbx_description
1 polymer ?
#
loop_
_entity_poly.entity_id
_entity_poly.type
_entity_poly.pdbx_seq_one_letter_code
_entity_poly.pdbx_strand_id
1 'polypeptide(L)' 'YALQFADFNMVSSIGAFLFGATQILFLFIVVKCVRGGEPAPAKPWEGAEGLEWTVPSPAPYHTFSTPPKVE' A
#
# COMPACT_ATOMS: atom_id res chain seq x y z
N TYR A 1 26.44 -32.99 -3.87
CA TYR A 1 25.94 -31.63 -3.60
C TYR A 1 26.49 -30.71 -4.69
N ALA A 2 25.65 -29.91 -5.34
CA ALA A 2 26.08 -29.04 -6.43
C ALA A 2 26.76 -27.78 -5.88
N LEU A 3 28.04 -27.91 -5.52
CA LEU A 3 28.83 -26.84 -4.89
C LEU A 3 28.90 -25.57 -5.76
N GLN A 4 28.76 -25.68 -7.08
CA GLN A 4 28.76 -24.53 -7.99
C GLN A 4 27.65 -23.50 -7.72
N PHE A 5 26.61 -23.86 -6.97
CA PHE A 5 25.50 -22.95 -6.64
C PHE A 5 25.53 -22.45 -5.20
N ALA A 6 26.53 -22.83 -4.40
CA ALA A 6 26.58 -22.47 -2.97
C ALA A 6 26.58 -20.95 -2.76
N ASP A 7 27.39 -20.22 -3.52
CA ASP A 7 27.48 -18.75 -3.42
C ASP A 7 26.18 -18.08 -3.86
N PHE A 8 25.56 -18.56 -4.94
CA PHE A 8 24.27 -18.04 -5.40
C PHE A 8 23.16 -18.27 -4.38
N ASN A 9 23.10 -19.47 -3.77
CA ASN A 9 22.14 -19.77 -2.71
C ASN A 9 22.36 -18.90 -1.46
N MET A 10 23.62 -18.58 -1.14
CA MET A 10 23.95 -17.65 -0.06
C MET A 10 23.42 -16.25 -0.35
N VAL A 11 23.64 -15.73 -1.58
CA VAL A 11 23.08 -14.44 -2.02
C VAL A 11 21.56 -14.45 -1.95
N SER A 12 20.89 -15.51 -2.43
CA SER A 12 19.43 -15.66 -2.32
C SER A 12 18.96 -15.66 -0.88
N SER A 13 19.69 -16.30 0.03
CA SER A 13 19.35 -16.34 1.46
C SER A 13 19.46 -14.96 2.10
N ILE A 14 20.51 -14.19 1.79
CA ILE A 14 20.65 -12.80 2.24
C ILE A 14 19.47 -11.96 1.73
N GLY A 15 19.13 -12.08 0.45
CA GLY A 15 17.97 -11.41 -0.13
C GLY A 15 16.65 -11.78 0.55
N ALA A 16 16.46 -13.06 0.88
CA ALA A 16 15.28 -13.54 1.59
C ALA A 16 15.15 -12.95 3.00
N PHE A 17 16.26 -12.88 3.76
CA PHE A 17 16.24 -12.24 5.08
C PHE A 17 15.98 -10.73 5.01
N LEU A 18 16.58 -10.04 4.05
CA LEU A 18 16.31 -8.62 3.81
C LEU A 18 14.84 -8.39 3.46
N PHE A 19 14.28 -9.20 2.56
CA PHE A 19 12.87 -9.14 2.22
C PHE A 19 11.96 -9.45 3.42
N GLY A 20 12.33 -10.42 4.26
CA GLY A 20 11.61 -10.67 5.52
C GLY A 20 11.63 -9.46 6.46
N ALA A 21 12.77 -8.77 6.58
CA ALA A 21 12.89 -7.58 7.40
C ALA A 21 12.04 -6.40 6.87
N THR A 22 11.87 -6.24 5.55
CA THR A 22 11.01 -5.19 5.01
C THR A 22 9.53 -5.40 5.34
N GLN A 23 9.08 -6.64 5.57
CA GLN A 23 7.71 -6.90 6.02
C GLN A 23 7.44 -6.33 7.42
N ILE A 24 8.43 -6.35 8.32
CA ILE A 24 8.33 -5.74 9.65
C ILE A 24 8.18 -4.22 9.51
N LEU A 25 8.96 -3.60 8.62
CA LEU A 25 8.85 -2.16 8.33
C LEU A 25 7.46 -1.81 7.74
N PHE A 26 6.95 -2.63 6.82
CA PHE A 26 5.62 -2.46 6.26
C PHE A 26 4.54 -2.51 7.34
N LEU A 27 4.54 -3.53 8.20
CA LEU A 27 3.59 -3.63 9.31
C LEU A 27 3.69 -2.44 10.26
N PHE A 28 4.90 -1.99 10.58
CA PHE A 28 5.11 -0.79 11.39
C PHE A 28 4.45 0.45 10.75
N ILE A 29 4.62 0.66 9.44
CA ILE A 29 4.00 1.77 8.71
C ILE A 29 2.47 1.66 8.75
N VAL A 30 1.91 0.48 8.47
CA VAL A 30 0.45 0.25 8.53
C VAL A 30 -0.10 0.57 9.91
N VAL A 31 0.52 0.03 10.98
CA VAL A 31 0.10 0.29 12.36
C VAL A 31 0.19 1.79 12.69
N LYS A 32 1.26 2.47 12.24
CA LYS A 32 1.40 3.91 12.43
C LYS A 32 0.26 4.67 11.75
N CYS A 33 -0.04 4.37 10.47
CA CYS A 33 -1.11 5.02 9.71
C CYS A 33 -2.50 4.78 10.30
N VAL A 34 -2.78 3.58 10.81
CA VAL A 34 -4.07 3.25 11.45
C VAL A 34 -4.22 3.97 12.79
N ARG A 35 -3.13 4.13 13.55
CA ARG A 35 -3.15 4.78 14.87
C ARG A 35 -3.25 6.30 14.81
N GLY A 36 -2.93 6.91 13.67
CA GLY A 36 -3.11 8.35 13.45
C GLY A 36 -2.11 8.94 12.46
N GLY A 37 -2.17 10.26 12.32
CA GLY A 37 -1.40 11.02 11.34
C GLY A 37 -2.25 12.13 10.74
N GLU A 38 -1.69 12.81 9.74
CA GLU A 38 -2.45 13.76 8.94
C GLU A 38 -3.48 13.01 8.09
N PRO A 39 -4.78 13.37 8.17
CA PRO A 39 -5.79 12.79 7.29
C PRO A 39 -5.43 13.02 5.82
N ALA A 40 -5.54 11.97 5.00
CA ALA A 40 -5.33 12.11 3.58
C ALA A 40 -6.42 13.00 2.96
N PRO A 41 -6.08 13.86 1.98
CA PRO A 41 -7.08 14.57 1.19
C PRO A 41 -7.95 13.58 0.41
N ALA A 42 -9.13 14.02 -0.05
CA ALA A 42 -10.06 13.18 -0.81
C ALA A 42 -9.45 12.57 -2.08
N LYS A 43 -8.55 13.31 -2.75
CA LYS A 43 -7.78 12.86 -3.91
C LYS A 43 -6.27 12.99 -3.62
N PRO A 44 -5.65 12.00 -2.96
CA PRO A 44 -4.25 12.08 -2.53
C PRO A 44 -3.25 11.78 -3.64
N TRP A 45 -3.67 11.14 -4.74
CA TRP A 45 -2.79 10.74 -5.82
C TRP A 45 -2.92 11.66 -7.03
N GLU A 46 -1.79 11.95 -7.66
CA GLU A 46 -1.76 12.61 -8.96
C GLU A 46 -2.34 11.67 -10.04
N GLY A 47 -3.17 12.20 -10.94
CA GLY A 47 -3.82 11.40 -11.98
C GLY A 47 -4.94 10.48 -11.48
N ALA A 48 -5.40 10.61 -10.24
CA ALA A 48 -6.54 9.85 -9.75
C ALA A 48 -7.84 10.24 -10.49
N GLU A 49 -8.36 9.32 -11.31
CA GLU A 49 -9.57 9.48 -12.11
C GLU A 49 -10.61 8.45 -11.70
N GLY A 50 -11.88 8.73 -11.95
CA GLY A 50 -13.00 7.89 -11.52
C GLY A 50 -13.86 8.56 -10.43
N LEU A 51 -15.03 7.97 -10.20
CA LEU A 51 -16.04 8.50 -9.29
C LEU A 51 -15.63 8.36 -7.82
N GLU A 52 -14.79 7.39 -7.49
CA GLU A 52 -14.27 7.17 -6.14
C GLU A 52 -13.49 8.38 -5.59
N TRP A 53 -12.90 9.20 -6.46
CA TRP A 53 -12.14 10.40 -6.08
C TRP A 53 -13.01 11.67 -5.97
N THR A 54 -14.32 11.53 -6.22
CA THR A 54 -15.32 12.60 -5.99
C THR A 54 -15.95 12.50 -4.59
N VAL A 55 -15.65 11.44 -3.86
CA VAL A 55 -16.18 11.12 -2.54
C VAL A 55 -15.20 11.60 -1.46
N PRO A 56 -15.66 12.07 -0.29
CA PRO A 56 -14.75 12.45 0.80
C PRO A 56 -13.99 11.23 1.36
N SER A 57 -12.84 11.50 1.98
CA SER A 57 -12.05 10.52 2.74
C SER A 57 -12.13 10.86 4.23
N PRO A 58 -12.68 9.99 5.11
CA PRO A 58 -13.18 8.64 4.82
C PRO A 58 -14.52 8.64 4.08
N ALA A 59 -14.77 7.57 3.32
CA ALA A 59 -15.99 7.42 2.54
C ALA A 59 -17.23 7.37 3.45
N PRO A 60 -18.33 8.06 3.08
CA PRO A 60 -19.59 7.99 3.81
C PRO A 60 -20.26 6.63 3.61
N TYR A 61 -21.18 6.26 4.51
CA TYR A 61 -21.92 4.99 4.43
C TYR A 61 -22.74 4.85 3.14
N HIS A 62 -23.38 5.94 2.71
CA HIS A 62 -24.04 6.03 1.40
C HIS A 62 -23.17 6.85 0.46
N THR A 63 -22.54 6.20 -0.52
CA THR A 63 -21.52 6.80 -1.39
C THR A 63 -22.08 7.95 -2.25
N PHE A 64 -23.27 7.75 -2.85
CA PHE A 64 -23.93 8.77 -3.68
C PHE A 64 -25.43 8.80 -3.38
N SER A 65 -25.94 9.94 -2.91
CA SER A 65 -27.40 10.15 -2.76
C SER A 65 -28.08 10.53 -4.08
N THR A 66 -27.33 11.21 -4.96
CA THR A 66 -27.76 11.57 -6.31
C THR A 66 -26.85 10.83 -7.30
N PRO A 67 -27.40 10.18 -8.34
CA PRO A 67 -26.58 9.49 -9.33
C PRO A 67 -25.54 10.44 -9.94
N PRO A 68 -24.24 10.09 -9.89
CA PRO A 68 -23.21 10.89 -10.52
C PRO A 68 -23.35 10.82 -12.04
N LYS A 69 -23.02 11.93 -12.71
CA LYS A 69 -22.94 11.95 -14.17
C LYS A 69 -21.61 11.35 -14.59
N VAL A 70 -21.66 10.44 -15.55
CA VAL A 70 -20.48 9.88 -16.21
C VAL A 70 -20.45 10.52 -17.60
N GLU A 71 -19.33 11.18 -17.92
CA GLU A 71 -19.05 11.70 -19.27
C GLU A 71 -18.19 10.71 -20.04
#